data_AF-A0A834I025-F1
#
_entry.id   AF-A0A834I025-F1
#
_cell.length_a   1.000
_cell.length_b   1.000
_cell.length_c   1.000
_cell.angle_alpha   90.00
_cell.angle_beta   90.00
_cell.angle_gamma   90.00
#
_symmetry.space_group_name_H-M   'P 1'
#
loop_
_entity.id
_entity.type
_entity.pdbx_description
1 polymer ?
#
loop_
_entity_poly.entity_id
_entity_poly.type
_entity_poly.pdbx_seq_one_letter_code
_entity_poly.pdbx_strand_id
1 'polypeptide(L)'
;AYNATNLQLYWTDSQPYGIVDNLHLTEFSLDGIWVENTTSNVQTGMGKWDDGYSSLIFYFKLRREVGYYILDYFLPSILLVITSWITFWIQADASPARTALGTSTMLSFITLNGNVMKNLPKVSYITASEVWFFGGATFIFCSLAEFAFVNVVFRRR
;
A
#
# COMPACT_ATOMS: atom_id res chain seq x y z
N ALA A 1 12.37 -40.94 -4.51
CA ALA A 1 12.18 -39.91 -3.46
C ALA A 1 12.40 -40.59 -2.12
N TYR A 2 13.12 -39.97 -1.19
CA TYR A 2 13.36 -40.55 0.14
C TYR A 2 12.31 -40.05 1.12
N ASN A 3 11.78 -41.00 1.88
CA ASN A 3 10.78 -40.76 2.90
C ASN A 3 11.43 -40.27 4.23
N ALA A 4 10.71 -39.58 5.11
CA ALA A 4 11.21 -39.09 6.41
C ALA A 4 11.69 -40.21 7.36
N THR A 5 11.25 -41.45 7.15
CA THR A 5 11.78 -42.63 7.84
C THR A 5 13.20 -42.98 7.38
N ASN A 6 13.51 -42.72 6.11
CA ASN A 6 14.82 -42.99 5.51
C ASN A 6 15.77 -41.80 5.59
N LEU A 7 15.23 -40.57 5.61
CA LEU A 7 16.03 -39.34 5.56
C LEU A 7 15.37 -38.22 6.35
N GLN A 8 16.03 -37.80 7.43
CA GLN A 8 15.64 -36.65 8.24
C GLN A 8 16.62 -35.50 8.01
N LEU A 9 16.06 -34.33 7.71
CA LEU A 9 16.81 -33.09 7.52
C LEU A 9 16.74 -32.27 8.81
N TYR A 10 17.87 -31.71 9.24
CA TYR A 10 17.97 -30.81 10.37
C TYR A 10 18.87 -29.63 10.03
N TRP A 11 18.57 -28.47 10.61
CA TRP A 11 19.46 -27.32 10.59
C TRP A 11 20.62 -27.49 11.58
N THR A 12 21.81 -27.04 11.20
CA THR A 12 23.00 -27.10 12.06
C THR A 12 22.88 -26.15 13.24
N ASP A 13 23.15 -26.64 14.46
CA ASP A 13 23.02 -25.87 15.71
C ASP A 13 23.96 -24.66 15.81
N SER A 14 25.15 -24.73 15.20
CA SER A 14 26.19 -23.70 15.35
C SER A 14 25.99 -22.49 14.44
N GLN A 15 25.53 -22.71 13.20
CA GLN A 15 25.23 -21.65 12.25
C GLN A 15 24.26 -22.19 11.19
N PRO A 16 22.94 -22.14 11.45
CA PRO A 16 21.95 -22.67 10.52
C PRO A 16 21.83 -21.82 9.25
N TYR A 17 22.34 -20.59 9.26
CA TYR A 17 22.28 -19.68 8.11
C TYR A 17 23.50 -18.74 8.03
N GLY A 18 23.90 -18.45 6.80
CA GLY A 18 24.85 -17.38 6.47
C GLY A 18 24.10 -16.28 5.74
N ILE A 19 23.94 -15.11 6.36
CA ILE A 19 23.37 -13.92 5.72
C ILE A 19 24.50 -12.95 5.49
N VAL A 20 24.46 -12.26 4.35
CA VAL A 20 25.36 -11.14 4.10
C VAL A 20 24.95 -9.99 5.01
N ASP A 21 25.86 -9.54 5.89
CA ASP A 21 25.61 -8.47 6.87
C ASP A 21 25.11 -7.15 6.24
N ASN A 22 25.25 -6.99 4.93
CA ASN A 22 24.87 -5.81 4.14
C ASN A 22 23.72 -6.08 3.15
N LEU A 23 22.77 -6.97 3.47
CA LEU A 23 21.59 -7.18 2.64
C LEU A 23 20.65 -5.96 2.71
N HIS A 24 20.83 -5.02 1.79
CA HIS A 24 19.97 -3.85 1.64
C HIS A 24 18.93 -4.09 0.54
N LEU A 25 17.67 -4.27 0.93
CA LEU A 25 16.53 -4.32 0.01
C LEU A 25 15.97 -2.89 -0.13
N THR A 26 15.59 -2.49 -1.35
CA THR A 26 15.16 -1.11 -1.63
C THR A 26 13.81 -0.74 -1.03
N GLU A 27 12.94 -1.73 -0.79
CA GLU A 27 11.57 -1.53 -0.28
C GLU A 27 11.30 -2.18 1.08
N PHE A 28 12.24 -2.99 1.57
CA PHE A 28 12.07 -3.79 2.77
C PHE A 28 13.33 -3.77 3.63
N SER A 29 13.17 -3.77 4.94
CA SER A 29 14.23 -4.03 5.90
C SER A 29 14.02 -5.43 6.49
N LEU A 30 15.13 -6.16 6.68
CA LEU A 30 15.11 -7.46 7.31
C LEU A 30 14.98 -7.26 8.83
N ASP A 31 13.83 -7.63 9.39
CA ASP A 31 13.50 -7.42 10.81
C ASP A 31 13.88 -8.62 11.69
N GLY A 32 13.99 -9.81 11.10
CA GLY A 32 14.34 -11.02 11.84
C GLY A 32 14.23 -12.28 10.98
N ILE A 33 14.90 -13.33 11.42
CA ILE A 33 14.96 -14.63 10.74
C ILE A 33 14.75 -15.72 11.76
N TRP A 34 14.01 -16.75 11.38
CA TRP A 34 13.93 -17.98 12.14
C TRP A 34 13.80 -19.17 11.21
N VAL A 35 14.05 -20.32 11.79
CA VAL A 35 14.35 -21.54 11.08
C VAL A 35 13.56 -22.68 11.74
N GLU A 36 12.89 -23.50 10.93
CA GLU A 36 12.05 -24.59 11.42
C GLU A 36 12.34 -25.89 10.67
N ASN A 37 12.42 -26.99 11.43
CA ASN A 37 12.46 -28.35 10.89
C ASN A 37 11.02 -28.89 10.87
N THR A 38 10.51 -29.27 9.70
CA THR A 38 9.13 -29.77 9.59
C THR A 38 9.05 -31.05 8.77
N THR A 39 8.35 -32.06 9.27
CA THR A 39 8.00 -33.26 8.49
C THR A 39 6.60 -33.10 7.91
N SER A 40 6.50 -33.05 6.58
CA SER A 40 5.22 -32.92 5.88
C SER A 40 4.65 -34.30 5.53
N ASN A 41 3.51 -34.67 6.12
CA ASN A 41 2.81 -35.89 5.73
C ASN A 41 2.02 -35.62 4.45
N VAL A 42 2.49 -36.15 3.32
CA VAL A 42 1.81 -35.99 2.04
C VAL A 42 0.89 -37.20 1.83
N GLN A 43 -0.41 -36.95 1.71
CA GLN A 43 -1.32 -37.96 1.20
C GLN A 43 -1.06 -38.13 -0.30
N THR A 44 -0.23 -39.08 -0.67
CA THR A 44 -0.15 -39.55 -2.06
C THR A 44 -1.53 -40.15 -2.39
N GLY A 45 -2.09 -39.78 -3.55
CA GLY A 45 -3.48 -40.01 -3.97
C GLY A 45 -3.94 -41.49 -4.11
N MET A 46 -3.25 -42.41 -3.45
CA MET A 46 -3.46 -43.85 -3.49
C MET A 46 -3.72 -44.43 -2.10
N GLY A 47 -4.44 -43.70 -1.23
CA GLY A 47 -5.04 -44.24 0.01
C GLY A 47 -4.08 -44.88 1.04
N LYS A 48 -2.76 -44.81 0.81
CA LYS A 48 -1.72 -45.19 1.75
C LYS A 48 -1.18 -43.91 2.39
N TRP A 49 -1.08 -43.92 3.71
CA TRP A 49 -0.25 -42.96 4.44
C TRP A 49 1.20 -43.29 4.08
N ASP A 50 1.72 -42.71 3.00
CA ASP A 50 3.16 -42.70 2.76
C ASP A 50 3.75 -41.90 3.93
N ASP A 51 4.78 -42.44 4.59
CA ASP A 51 5.45 -41.70 5.65
C ASP A 51 5.85 -40.32 5.07
N GLY A 52 5.75 -39.24 5.84
CA GLY A 52 5.90 -37.89 5.29
C GLY A 52 7.27 -37.61 4.66
N TYR A 53 7.41 -36.54 3.89
CA TYR A 53 8.72 -36.06 3.45
C TYR A 53 9.28 -35.06 4.47
N SER A 54 10.56 -35.21 4.84
CA SER A 54 11.27 -34.24 5.68
C SER A 54 11.52 -32.95 4.88
N SER A 55 11.19 -31.79 5.45
CA SER A 55 11.35 -30.47 4.82
C SER A 55 12.00 -29.49 5.79
N LEU A 56 12.83 -28.59 5.25
CA LEU A 56 13.42 -27.49 6.00
C LEU A 56 12.74 -26.20 5.56
N ILE A 57 12.23 -25.44 6.54
CA ILE A 57 11.55 -24.17 6.27
C ILE A 57 12.41 -23.04 6.83
N PHE A 58 12.55 -22.00 6.02
CA PHE A 58 13.29 -20.81 6.34
C PHE A 58 12.37 -19.59 6.28
N TYR A 59 12.29 -18.84 7.36
CA TYR A 59 11.40 -17.69 7.47
C TYR A 59 12.17 -16.38 7.51
N PHE A 60 11.74 -15.44 6.67
CA PHE A 60 12.24 -14.07 6.65
C PHE A 60 11.14 -13.11 7.12
N LYS A 61 11.41 -12.36 8.18
CA LYS A 61 10.57 -11.23 8.58
C LYS A 61 11.04 -9.99 7.85
N LEU A 62 10.23 -9.54 6.90
CA LEU A 62 10.48 -8.31 6.15
C LEU A 62 9.55 -7.21 6.66
N ARG A 63 10.13 -6.09 7.05
CA ARG A 63 9.41 -4.85 7.38
C ARG A 63 9.45 -3.95 6.15
N ARG A 64 8.33 -3.33 5.79
CA ARG A 64 8.28 -2.41 4.64
C ARG A 64 8.83 -1.04 5.03
N GLU A 65 9.75 -0.51 4.23
CA GLU A 65 10.24 0.86 4.37
C GLU A 65 9.28 1.81 3.64
N VAL A 66 8.55 2.65 4.39
CA VAL A 66 7.47 3.50 3.85
C VAL A 66 7.92 4.91 3.47
N GLY A 67 9.18 5.27 3.74
CA GLY A 67 9.67 6.65 3.61
C GLY A 67 9.50 7.24 2.20
N TYR A 68 9.82 6.46 1.16
CA TYR A 68 9.67 6.89 -0.24
C TYR A 68 8.20 7.14 -0.62
N TYR A 69 7.29 6.24 -0.22
CA TYR A 69 5.86 6.38 -0.48
C TYR A 69 5.24 7.61 0.19
N ILE A 70 5.74 8.00 1.36
CA ILE A 70 5.29 9.22 2.05
C ILE A 70 5.64 10.46 1.22
N LEU A 71 6.87 10.55 0.72
CA LEU A 71 7.32 11.72 -0.04
C LEU A 71 6.67 11.80 -1.42
N ASP A 72 6.50 10.68 -2.11
CA ASP A 72 6.05 10.67 -3.50
C ASP A 72 4.52 10.71 -3.66
N TYR A 73 3.77 10.22 -2.67
CA TYR A 73 2.30 10.22 -2.70
C TYR A 73 1.66 11.13 -1.67
N PHE A 74 2.04 11.01 -0.39
CA PHE A 74 1.36 11.75 0.66
C PHE A 74 1.63 13.25 0.56
N LEU A 75 2.88 13.64 0.32
CA LEU A 75 3.26 15.05 0.18
C LEU A 75 2.48 15.77 -0.95
N PRO A 76 2.46 15.29 -2.22
CA PRO A 76 1.66 15.93 -3.26
C PRO A 76 0.16 15.85 -2.97
N SER A 77 -0.35 14.77 -2.36
CA SER A 77 -1.78 14.68 -2.02
C SER A 77 -2.21 15.71 -0.97
N ILE A 78 -1.38 15.96 0.04
CA ILE A 78 -1.63 16.98 1.08
C ILE A 78 -1.63 18.38 0.46
N LEU A 79 -0.68 18.66 -0.44
CA LEU A 79 -0.65 19.93 -1.17
C LEU A 79 -1.94 20.14 -1.97
N LEU A 80 -2.48 19.11 -2.63
CA LEU A 80 -3.75 19.19 -3.35
C LEU A 80 -4.96 19.45 -2.43
N VAL A 81 -4.96 18.89 -1.21
CA VAL A 81 -6.00 19.20 -0.22
C VAL A 81 -5.88 20.64 0.24
N ILE A 82 -4.67 21.15 0.49
CA ILE A 82 -4.43 22.54 0.88
C ILE A 82 -4.83 23.51 -0.24
N THR A 83 -4.50 23.22 -1.51
CA THR A 83 -4.91 24.08 -2.64
C THR A 83 -6.43 24.15 -2.77
N SER A 84 -7.14 23.08 -2.44
CA SER A 84 -8.61 23.08 -2.38
C SER A 84 -9.19 24.03 -1.31
N TRP A 85 -8.41 24.40 -0.29
CA TRP A 85 -8.81 25.40 0.71
C TRP A 85 -8.41 26.81 0.30
N ILE A 86 -7.27 26.97 -0.38
CA ILE A 86 -6.80 28.27 -0.88
C ILE A 86 -7.81 28.86 -1.86
N THR A 87 -8.58 28.03 -2.58
CA THR A 87 -9.66 28.51 -3.43
C THR A 87 -10.67 29.35 -2.65
N PHE A 88 -10.91 29.14 -1.35
CA PHE A 88 -11.81 29.98 -0.53
C PHE A 88 -11.29 31.41 -0.32
N TRP A 89 -9.97 31.60 -0.32
CA TRP A 89 -9.34 32.91 -0.08
C TRP A 89 -9.34 33.82 -1.31
N ILE A 90 -9.58 33.27 -2.51
CA ILE A 90 -9.58 34.05 -3.75
C ILE A 90 -10.93 34.75 -3.93
N GLN A 91 -10.90 36.07 -4.09
CA GLN A 91 -12.09 36.90 -4.29
C GLN A 91 -12.90 36.49 -5.54
N ALA A 92 -14.22 36.71 -5.51
CA ALA A 92 -15.20 36.19 -6.48
C ALA A 92 -15.08 36.73 -7.92
N ASP A 93 -14.20 37.70 -8.16
CA ASP A 93 -14.09 38.45 -9.41
C ASP A 93 -13.65 37.58 -10.61
N ALA A 94 -13.01 36.43 -10.34
CA ALA A 94 -12.59 35.46 -11.36
C ALA A 94 -13.23 34.07 -11.18
N SER A 95 -14.58 34.02 -11.12
CA SER A 95 -15.35 32.76 -10.98
C SER A 95 -15.00 31.63 -11.97
N PRO A 96 -14.75 31.90 -13.28
CA PRO A 96 -14.36 30.84 -14.23
C PRO A 96 -13.00 30.21 -13.91
N ALA A 97 -12.02 31.02 -13.50
CA ALA A 97 -10.68 30.57 -13.18
C ALA A 97 -10.67 29.66 -11.94
N ARG A 98 -11.44 30.01 -10.90
CA ARG A 98 -11.57 29.19 -9.68
C ARG A 98 -12.22 27.84 -9.95
N THR A 99 -13.28 27.81 -10.77
CA THR A 99 -13.96 26.56 -11.13
C THR A 99 -13.02 25.62 -11.89
N ALA A 100 -12.27 26.16 -12.86
CA ALA A 100 -11.29 25.40 -13.63
C ALA A 100 -10.14 24.87 -12.74
N LEU A 101 -9.66 25.68 -11.80
CA LEU A 101 -8.65 25.24 -10.83
C LEU A 101 -9.18 24.14 -9.90
N GLY A 102 -10.41 24.25 -9.40
CA GLY A 102 -11.03 23.24 -8.53
C GLY A 102 -11.25 21.90 -9.24
N THR A 103 -11.78 21.91 -10.46
CA THR A 103 -11.96 20.68 -11.25
C THR A 103 -10.63 20.06 -11.68
N SER A 104 -9.65 20.87 -12.06
CA SER A 104 -8.29 20.40 -12.34
C SER A 104 -7.65 19.75 -11.12
N THR A 105 -7.79 20.35 -9.94
CA THR A 105 -7.28 19.79 -8.67
C THR A 105 -7.92 18.43 -8.36
N MET A 106 -9.24 18.29 -8.55
CA MET A 106 -9.93 17.00 -8.39
C MET A 106 -9.41 15.95 -9.38
N LEU A 107 -9.24 16.31 -10.65
CA LEU A 107 -8.70 15.41 -11.66
C LEU A 107 -7.25 14.99 -11.34
N SER A 108 -6.40 15.93 -10.92
CA SER A 108 -5.03 15.66 -10.48
C SER A 108 -5.00 14.73 -9.27
N PHE A 109 -5.90 14.92 -8.30
CA PHE A 109 -6.00 14.05 -7.12
C PHE A 109 -6.41 12.62 -7.49
N ILE A 110 -7.42 12.46 -8.35
CA ILE A 110 -7.85 11.14 -8.85
C ILE A 110 -6.72 10.47 -9.65
N THR A 111 -6.02 11.24 -10.49
CA THR A 111 -4.92 10.74 -11.32
C THR A 111 -3.74 10.27 -10.46
N LEU A 112 -3.37 11.06 -9.45
CA LEU A 112 -2.34 10.70 -8.48
C LEU A 112 -2.68 9.39 -7.77
N ASN A 113 -3.92 9.27 -7.28
CA ASN A 113 -4.39 8.04 -6.63
C ASN A 113 -4.38 6.83 -7.58
N GLY A 114 -4.82 7.02 -8.83
CA GLY A 114 -4.78 5.98 -9.85
C GLY A 114 -3.36 5.51 -10.17
N ASN A 115 -2.37 6.40 -10.15
CA ASN A 115 -0.97 6.03 -10.34
C ASN A 115 -0.43 5.20 -9.18
N VAL A 116 -0.82 5.51 -7.94
CA VAL A 116 -0.42 4.70 -6.78
C VAL A 116 -1.10 3.34 -6.79
N MET A 117 -2.39 3.26 -7.09
CA MET A 117 -3.13 1.99 -7.18
C MET A 117 -2.58 1.04 -8.24
N LYS A 118 -1.86 1.53 -9.26
CA LYS A 118 -1.19 0.66 -10.26
C LYS A 118 0.05 -0.04 -9.71
N ASN A 119 0.73 0.57 -8.75
CA ASN A 119 1.95 0.03 -8.14
C ASN A 119 1.64 -0.91 -6.97
N LEU A 120 0.40 -0.96 -6.50
CA LEU A 120 -0.03 -1.83 -5.41
C LEU A 120 -0.81 -3.04 -5.97
N PRO A 121 -0.59 -4.25 -5.41
CA PRO A 121 -1.42 -5.40 -5.76
C PRO A 121 -2.87 -5.12 -5.36
N LYS A 122 -3.82 -5.51 -6.21
CA LYS A 122 -5.25 -5.36 -5.91
C LYS A 122 -5.61 -6.28 -4.76
N VAL A 123 -6.10 -5.70 -3.68
CA VAL A 123 -6.57 -6.45 -2.51
C VAL A 123 -8.05 -6.19 -2.31
N SER A 124 -8.79 -7.18 -1.80
CA SER A 124 -10.25 -7.11 -1.63
C SER A 124 -10.69 -6.43 -0.33
N TYR A 125 -9.75 -6.04 0.55
CA TYR A 125 -10.06 -5.35 1.81
C TYR A 125 -9.76 -3.86 1.71
N ILE A 126 -10.44 -3.08 2.57
CA ILE A 126 -10.24 -1.64 2.67
C ILE A 126 -8.83 -1.38 3.18
N THR A 127 -8.03 -0.72 2.34
CA THR A 127 -6.65 -0.34 2.67
C THR A 127 -6.61 1.09 3.22
N ALA A 128 -5.64 1.40 4.10
CA ALA A 128 -5.49 2.74 4.66
C ALA A 128 -5.36 3.85 3.60
N SER A 129 -4.75 3.55 2.45
CA SER A 129 -4.66 4.47 1.31
C SER A 129 -6.03 4.80 0.69
N GLU A 130 -6.97 3.86 0.70
CA GLU A 130 -8.32 4.08 0.18
C GLU A 130 -9.13 5.00 1.10
N VAL A 131 -8.98 4.83 2.42
CA VAL A 131 -9.59 5.73 3.41
C VAL A 131 -9.07 7.16 3.25
N TRP A 132 -7.75 7.32 3.04
CA TRP A 132 -7.14 8.62 2.76
C TRP A 132 -7.71 9.24 1.47
N PHE A 133 -7.83 8.45 0.41
CA PHE A 133 -8.41 8.89 -0.85
C PHE A 133 -9.86 9.37 -0.68
N PHE A 134 -10.71 8.60 -0.01
CA PHE A 134 -12.10 9.02 0.22
C PHE A 134 -12.19 10.29 1.06
N GLY A 135 -11.35 10.41 2.10
CA GLY A 135 -11.24 11.62 2.90
C GLY A 135 -10.90 12.85 2.05
N GLY A 136 -9.77 12.80 1.33
CA GLY A 136 -9.32 13.90 0.48
C GLY A 136 -10.30 14.25 -0.64
N ALA A 137 -10.88 13.24 -1.30
CA ALA A 137 -11.87 13.43 -2.35
C ALA A 137 -13.15 14.12 -1.83
N THR A 138 -13.63 13.72 -0.65
CA THR A 138 -14.79 14.35 -0.02
C THR A 138 -14.52 15.82 0.30
N PHE A 139 -13.34 16.14 0.82
CA PHE A 139 -12.94 17.52 1.10
C PHE A 139 -12.89 18.39 -0.17
N ILE A 140 -12.26 17.90 -1.24
CA ILE A 140 -12.18 18.63 -2.52
C ILE A 140 -13.59 18.83 -3.11
N PHE A 141 -14.44 17.81 -3.02
CA PHE A 141 -15.83 17.89 -3.49
C PHE A 141 -16.65 18.91 -2.69
N CYS A 142 -16.51 18.94 -1.36
CA CYS A 142 -17.16 19.93 -0.51
C CYS A 142 -16.73 21.36 -0.84
N SER A 143 -15.44 21.59 -1.16
CA SER A 143 -14.94 22.90 -1.61
C SER A 143 -15.61 23.35 -2.92
N LEU A 144 -15.75 22.45 -3.89
CA LEU A 144 -16.49 22.71 -5.14
C LEU A 144 -17.98 22.98 -4.91
N ALA A 145 -18.61 22.23 -3.99
CA ALA A 145 -20.02 22.38 -3.66
C ALA A 145 -20.32 23.73 -2.98
N GLU A 146 -19.46 24.17 -2.05
CA GLU A 146 -19.54 25.48 -1.42
C GLU A 146 -19.45 26.59 -2.47
N PHE A 147 -18.49 26.50 -3.39
CA PHE A 147 -18.35 27.49 -4.45
C PHE A 147 -19.59 27.55 -5.35
N ALA A 148 -20.14 26.39 -5.74
CA ALA A 148 -21.36 26.33 -6.53
C ALA A 148 -22.53 27.00 -5.79
N PHE A 149 -22.64 26.78 -4.47
CA PHE A 149 -23.65 27.41 -3.64
C PHE A 149 -23.48 28.94 -3.56
N VAL A 150 -22.26 29.43 -3.28
CA VAL A 150 -21.96 30.88 -3.22
C VAL A 150 -22.24 31.56 -4.54
N ASN A 151 -21.84 30.96 -5.66
CA ASN A 151 -22.08 31.52 -6.99
C ASN A 151 -23.58 31.60 -7.33
N VAL A 152 -24.36 30.57 -6.97
CA VAL A 152 -25.82 30.57 -7.15
C VAL A 152 -26.49 31.64 -6.30
N VAL A 153 -26.06 31.81 -5.04
CA VAL A 153 -26.60 32.85 -4.14
C VAL A 153 -26.22 34.25 -4.62
N PHE A 154 -24.98 34.47 -5.04
CA PHE A 154 -24.51 35.75 -5.58
C PHE A 154 -25.28 36.14 -6.83
N ARG A 155 -25.55 35.19 -7.74
CA ARG A 155 -26.31 35.44 -8.98
C ARG A 155 -27.82 35.63 -8.77
N ARG A 156 -28.35 35.27 -7.60
CA ARG A 156 -29.75 35.51 -7.22
C ARG A 156 -29.98 36.87 -6.54
N ARG A 157 -28.94 37.58 -6.11
CA ARG A 157 -29.00 38.97 -5.67
C ARG A 157 -28.77 39.92 -6.83
#